data_AF-A0A1Z1MCW1-F1
#
_entry.id   AF-A0A1Z1MCW1-F1
#
_cell.length_a   1.000
_cell.length_b   1.000
_cell.length_c   1.000
_cell.angle_alpha   90.00
_cell.angle_beta   90.00
_cell.angle_gamma   90.00
#
_symmetry.space_group_name_H-M   'P 1'
#
loop_
_entity.id
_entity.type
_entity.pdbx_description
1 polymer ?
#
loop_
_entity_poly.entity_id
_entity_poly.type
_entity_poly.pdbx_seq_one_letter_code
_entity_poly.pdbx_strand_id
1 'polypeptide(L)'
;MIQEKNTKSRTDISIIKYPIITDKTTKNIENNIYYFQVNIRSKKNEIKTAIEEIFNVKVAKVNTSISAPKSKTIGKFKGKLKRYKKAIVKLKDTYTINLFDSN
;
A
#
# COMPACT_ATOMS: atom_id res chain seq x y z
N MET A 1 -5.33 -28.56 28.07
CA MET A 1 -5.30 -27.12 27.73
C MET A 1 -4.23 -26.92 26.68
N ILE A 2 -4.64 -26.73 25.43
CA ILE A 2 -3.74 -26.62 24.28
C ILE A 2 -3.17 -25.20 24.29
N GLN A 3 -1.84 -25.10 24.42
CA GLN A 3 -1.13 -23.83 24.40
C GLN A 3 -1.38 -23.09 23.06
N GLU A 4 -1.52 -21.78 23.19
CA GLU A 4 -1.88 -20.83 22.15
C GLU A 4 -0.98 -20.95 20.92
N LYS A 5 -1.58 -21.18 19.75
CA LYS A 5 -0.93 -20.94 18.47
C LYS A 5 -0.77 -19.43 18.26
N ASN A 6 0.18 -18.81 18.96
CA ASN A 6 0.68 -17.49 18.61
C ASN A 6 1.66 -17.64 17.43
N THR A 7 1.10 -17.89 16.24
CA THR A 7 1.84 -17.71 14.99
C THR A 7 1.95 -16.22 14.76
N LYS A 8 2.98 -15.59 15.31
CA LYS A 8 3.45 -14.28 14.87
C LYS A 8 3.91 -14.46 13.42
N SER A 9 2.97 -14.35 12.48
CA SER A 9 3.22 -14.46 11.05
C SER A 9 4.36 -13.51 10.71
N ARG A 10 5.40 -14.02 10.04
CA ARG A 10 6.51 -13.20 9.54
C ARG A 10 5.88 -11.99 8.85
N THR A 11 6.02 -10.83 9.45
CA THR A 11 5.57 -9.55 8.89
C THR A 11 6.31 -9.38 7.58
N ASP A 12 5.59 -9.56 6.47
CA ASP A 12 6.15 -9.33 5.15
C ASP A 12 6.25 -7.81 4.92
N ILE A 13 7.22 -7.19 5.58
CA ILE A 13 7.65 -5.79 5.36
C ILE A 13 7.90 -5.53 3.86
N SER A 14 8.17 -6.58 3.08
CA SER A 14 8.35 -6.52 1.63
C SER A 14 7.07 -6.20 0.82
N ILE A 15 5.88 -6.25 1.42
CA ILE A 15 4.60 -6.02 0.72
C ILE A 15 4.41 -4.55 0.35
N ILE A 16 4.65 -3.64 1.29
CA ILE A 16 4.42 -2.20 1.14
C ILE A 16 5.76 -1.54 0.84
N LYS A 17 5.81 -0.75 -0.23
CA LYS A 17 7.05 -0.11 -0.68
C LYS A 17 7.16 1.34 -0.26
N TYR A 18 6.18 2.15 -0.66
CA TYR A 18 6.17 3.58 -0.38
C TYR A 18 4.76 4.16 -0.59
N PRO A 19 4.43 5.30 0.05
CA PRO A 19 3.22 6.05 -0.25
C PRO A 19 3.30 6.72 -1.62
N ILE A 20 2.17 6.81 -2.30
CA ILE A 20 2.06 7.53 -3.58
C ILE A 20 1.55 8.93 -3.27
N ILE A 21 2.37 9.94 -3.56
CA ILE A 21 2.08 11.35 -3.30
C ILE A 21 1.93 12.08 -4.63
N THR A 22 0.74 12.63 -4.85
CA THR A 22 0.26 13.39 -6.02
C THR A 22 -0.90 14.26 -5.55
N ASP A 23 -1.27 15.32 -6.26
CA ASP A 23 -2.38 16.21 -5.84
C ASP A 23 -3.69 15.45 -5.55
N LYS A 24 -3.99 14.47 -6.40
CA LYS A 24 -5.17 13.61 -6.22
C LYS A 24 -5.09 12.79 -4.93
N THR A 25 -3.93 12.23 -4.60
CA THR A 25 -3.80 11.41 -3.39
C THR A 25 -3.82 12.29 -2.14
N THR A 26 -3.22 13.49 -2.19
CA THR A 26 -3.29 14.47 -1.10
C THR A 26 -4.73 14.85 -0.77
N LYS A 27 -5.56 15.17 -1.77
CA LYS A 27 -7.01 15.42 -1.56
C LYS A 27 -7.75 14.23 -0.94
N ASN A 28 -7.32 13.00 -1.22
CA ASN A 28 -7.94 11.81 -0.67
C ASN A 28 -7.54 11.53 0.79
N ILE A 29 -6.39 12.07 1.25
CA ILE A 29 -5.96 11.95 2.64
C ILE A 29 -6.96 12.63 3.58
N GLU A 30 -7.54 13.77 3.19
CA GLU A 30 -8.63 14.44 3.92
C GLU A 30 -9.82 13.52 4.19
N ASN A 31 -10.03 12.52 3.34
CA ASN A 31 -11.11 11.53 3.44
C ASN A 31 -10.65 10.21 4.09
N ASN A 32 -9.50 10.18 4.77
CA ASN A 32 -8.87 8.98 5.34
C ASN A 32 -8.56 7.89 4.30
N ILE A 33 -8.31 8.29 3.05
CA ILE A 33 -7.97 7.37 1.95
C ILE A 33 -6.52 7.57 1.55
N TYR A 34 -5.73 6.51 1.74
CA TYR A 34 -4.29 6.51 1.51
C TYR A 34 -3.94 5.62 0.32
N TYR A 35 -2.89 6.01 -0.39
CA TYR A 35 -2.43 5.33 -1.59
C TYR A 35 -1.01 4.82 -1.38
N PHE A 36 -0.82 3.51 -1.57
CA PHE A 36 0.48 2.87 -1.42
C PHE A 36 0.86 2.12 -2.69
N GLN A 37 2.15 2.14 -3.01
CA GLN A 37 2.71 1.18 -3.94
C GLN A 37 3.05 -0.11 -3.20
N VAL A 38 2.51 -1.22 -3.70
CA VAL A 38 2.69 -2.54 -3.11
C VAL A 38 3.26 -3.53 -4.12
N ASN A 39 3.72 -4.69 -3.62
CA ASN A 39 4.16 -5.77 -4.48
C ASN A 39 3.00 -6.29 -5.37
N ILE A 40 3.30 -6.54 -6.64
CA ILE A 40 2.31 -6.97 -7.63
C ILE A 40 1.69 -8.33 -7.31
N ARG A 41 2.38 -9.16 -6.53
CA ARG A 41 1.89 -10.51 -6.14
C ARG A 41 0.98 -10.49 -4.91
N SER A 42 0.97 -9.41 -4.12
CA SER A 42 0.27 -9.38 -2.84
C SER A 42 -1.26 -9.35 -2.97
N LYS A 43 -1.95 -10.07 -2.10
CA LYS A 43 -3.43 -10.11 -2.01
C LYS A 43 -3.96 -8.99 -1.11
N LYS A 44 -5.26 -8.72 -1.19
CA LYS A 44 -5.90 -7.66 -0.38
C LYS A 44 -5.80 -7.92 1.13
N ASN A 45 -5.95 -9.17 1.56
CA ASN A 45 -5.89 -9.55 2.97
C ASN A 45 -4.50 -9.31 3.54
N GLU A 46 -3.45 -9.70 2.80
CA GLU A 46 -2.05 -9.47 3.18
C GLU A 46 -1.73 -7.97 3.30
N ILE A 47 -2.19 -7.16 2.34
CA ILE A 47 -2.01 -5.69 2.38
C ILE A 47 -2.73 -5.09 3.59
N LYS A 48 -3.93 -5.59 3.92
CA LYS A 48 -4.69 -5.12 5.09
C LYS A 48 -3.90 -5.38 6.36
N THR A 49 -3.51 -6.63 6.60
CA THR A 49 -2.75 -7.02 7.79
C THR A 49 -1.45 -6.25 7.91
N ALA A 50 -0.69 -6.12 6.82
CA ALA A 50 0.58 -5.40 6.83
C ALA A 50 0.42 -3.90 7.19
N ILE A 51 -0.61 -3.22 6.70
CA ILE A 51 -0.86 -1.81 7.04
C ILE A 51 -1.29 -1.67 8.51
N GLU A 52 -2.18 -2.55 8.97
CA GLU A 52 -2.65 -2.52 10.37
C GLU A 52 -1.50 -2.74 11.34
N GLU A 53 -0.55 -3.63 11.01
CA GLU A 53 0.62 -3.94 11.84
C GLU A 53 1.68 -2.84 11.80
N ILE A 54 2.03 -2.30 10.63
CA ILE A 54 3.10 -1.30 10.49
C ILE A 54 2.70 0.03 11.12
N PHE A 55 1.45 0.46 10.92
CA PHE A 55 0.98 1.76 11.37
C PHE A 55 0.13 1.68 12.65
N ASN A 56 -0.12 0.49 13.19
CA ASN A 56 -1.00 0.27 14.34
C ASN A 56 -2.41 0.89 14.19
N VAL A 57 -2.94 0.86 12.96
CA VAL A 57 -4.26 1.42 12.60
C VAL A 57 -5.29 0.33 12.31
N LYS A 58 -6.57 0.71 12.15
CA LYS A 58 -7.61 -0.19 11.64
C LYS A 58 -8.07 0.22 10.24
N VAL A 59 -8.06 -0.75 9.33
CA VAL A 59 -8.44 -0.55 7.93
C VAL A 59 -9.90 -0.91 7.71
N ALA A 60 -10.67 0.02 7.16
CA ALA A 60 -12.07 -0.19 6.80
C ALA A 60 -12.21 -0.93 5.46
N LYS A 61 -11.45 -0.53 4.44
CA LYS A 61 -11.56 -1.10 3.08
C LYS A 61 -10.24 -1.03 2.32
N VAL A 62 -9.96 -2.06 1.52
CA VAL A 62 -8.80 -2.11 0.61
C VAL A 62 -9.25 -2.36 -0.83
N ASN A 63 -8.88 -1.43 -1.70
CA ASN A 63 -9.00 -1.57 -3.15
C ASN A 63 -7.60 -1.68 -3.75
N THR A 64 -7.46 -2.45 -4.83
CA THR A 64 -6.17 -2.61 -5.51
C THR A 64 -6.35 -2.48 -7.01
N SER A 65 -5.34 -1.93 -7.68
CA SER A 65 -5.27 -1.83 -9.14
C SER A 65 -3.83 -2.04 -9.59
N ILE A 66 -3.62 -2.70 -10.72
CA ILE A 66 -2.28 -2.89 -11.29
C ILE A 66 -2.10 -1.90 -12.44
N SER A 67 -0.95 -1.23 -12.48
CA SER A 67 -0.64 -0.31 -13.57
C SER A 67 -0.53 -1.07 -14.91
N ALA A 68 -1.07 -0.46 -15.97
CA ALA A 68 -0.85 -0.94 -17.32
C ALA A 68 0.65 -0.89 -17.66
N PRO A 69 1.16 -1.83 -18.46
CA PRO A 69 2.52 -1.76 -18.97
C PRO A 69 2.64 -0.53 -19.88
N LYS A 70 3.60 0.35 -19.59
CA LYS A 70 3.90 1.53 -20.42
C LYS A 70 5.20 1.30 -21.17
N SER A 71 5.15 1.29 -22.49
CA SER A 71 6.35 1.25 -23.33
C SER A 71 7.11 2.57 -23.21
N LYS A 72 8.43 2.49 -23.11
CA LYS A 72 9.32 3.66 -23.10
C LYS A 72 10.49 3.36 -24.04
N THR A 73 10.79 4.32 -24.90
CA THR A 73 11.91 4.25 -25.84
C THR A 73 13.00 5.19 -25.37
N ILE A 74 14.25 4.72 -25.41
CA ILE A 74 15.46 5.49 -25.07
C ILE A 74 16.42 5.33 -26.24
N GLY A 75 16.49 6.35 -27.10
CA GLY A 75 17.23 6.28 -28.37
C GLY A 75 16.73 5.12 -29.26
N LYS A 76 17.63 4.22 -29.64
CA LYS A 76 17.31 3.03 -30.45
C LYS A 76 16.63 1.90 -29.66
N PHE A 77 16.69 1.93 -28.32
CA PHE A 77 16.19 0.84 -27.49
C PHE A 77 14.74 1.05 -27.09
N LYS A 78 13.87 0.08 -27.42
CA LYS A 78 12.48 0.03 -26.99
C LYS A 78 12.33 -0.94 -25.82
N GLY A 79 11.80 -0.46 -24.70
CA GLY A 79 11.56 -1.26 -23.51
C GLY A 79 10.19 -0.97 -22.89
N LYS A 80 9.91 -1.65 -21.77
CA LYS A 80 8.70 -1.44 -20.96
C LYS A 80 9.09 -1.00 -19.56
N LEU A 81 8.33 -0.05 -19.02
CA LEU A 81 8.46 0.36 -17.63
C LEU A 81 7.94 -0.75 -16.69
N LYS A 82 8.57 -0.82 -15.51
CA LYS A 82 8.17 -1.76 -14.46
C LYS A 82 6.75 -1.48 -14.01
N ARG A 83 5.93 -2.52 -13.96
CA ARG A 83 4.57 -2.46 -13.43
C ARG A 83 4.60 -2.41 -11.91
N TYR A 84 3.62 -1.73 -11.34
CA TYR A 84 3.39 -1.73 -9.90
C TYR A 84 1.92 -1.96 -9.60
N LYS A 85 1.63 -2.41 -8.38
CA LYS A 85 0.27 -2.47 -7.86
C LYS A 85 0.07 -1.29 -6.92
N LYS A 86 -1.04 -0.59 -7.12
CA LYS A 86 -1.52 0.50 -6.29
C LYS A 86 -2.57 -0.06 -5.34
N ALA A 87 -2.34 0.11 -4.04
CA ALA A 87 -3.31 -0.14 -3.00
C ALA A 87 -3.94 1.19 -2.58
N ILE A 88 -5.27 1.22 -2.56
CA ILE A 88 -6.09 2.33 -2.10
C ILE A 88 -6.76 1.85 -0.82
N VAL A 89 -6.43 2.48 0.29
CA VAL A 89 -6.72 1.96 1.63
C VAL A 89 -7.50 3.03 2.37
N LYS A 90 -8.72 2.68 2.77
CA LYS A 90 -9.55 3.54 3.61
C LYS A 90 -9.41 3.08 5.05
N LEU A 91 -9.02 3.99 5.94
CA LEU A 91 -8.96 3.73 7.38
C LEU A 91 -10.35 3.91 8.02
N LYS A 92 -10.50 3.43 9.25
CA LYS A 92 -11.61 3.86 10.11
C LYS A 92 -11.36 5.30 10.56
N ASP A 93 -12.43 6.07 10.76
CA ASP A 93 -12.37 7.52 11.00
C ASP A 93 -11.59 7.92 12.26
N THR A 94 -11.40 6.99 13.20
CA THR A 94 -10.63 7.19 14.43
C THR A 94 -9.11 7.15 14.24
N TYR A 95 -8.62 6.70 13.07
CA TYR A 95 -7.20 6.49 12.82
C TYR A 95 -6.70 7.39 11.69
N THR A 96 -5.52 7.95 11.89
CA THR A 96 -4.80 8.77 10.91
C THR A 96 -3.38 8.26 10.74
N ILE A 97 -2.82 8.44 9.54
CA ILE A 97 -1.40 8.14 9.27
C ILE A 97 -0.69 9.44 8.96
N ASN A 98 0.35 9.75 9.73
CA ASN A 98 1.22 10.88 9.46
C ASN A 98 2.22 10.49 8.37
N LEU A 99 2.06 11.04 7.17
CA LEU A 99 2.89 10.73 5.99
C LEU A 99 3.97 11.78 5.70
N PHE A 100 3.90 12.92 6.38
CA PHE A 100 4.81 14.04 6.19
C PHE A 100 5.52 14.29 7.52
N ASP A 101 6.86 14.35 7.47
CA ASP A 101 7.63 14.86 8.60
C ASP A 101 7.37 16.36 8.71
N SER A 102 6.89 16.77 9.87
CA SER A 102 6.76 18.18 10.24
C SER A 102 8.15 18.70 10.63
N ASN A 103 8.83 19.36 9.69
CA ASN A 103 10.02 20.17 9.95
C ASN A 103 9.64 21.65 10.02
#